data_AF-A0A2N3F542-F1
#
_entry.id   AF-A0A2N3F542-F1
#
_cell.length_a   1.000
_cell.length_b   1.000
_cell.length_c   1.000
_cell.angle_alpha   90.00
_cell.angle_beta   90.00
_cell.angle_gamma   90.00
#
_symmetry.space_group_name_H-M   'P 1'
#
loop_
_entity.id
_entity.type
_entity.pdbx_description
1 polymer ?
#
loop_
_entity_poly.entity_id
_entity_poly.type
_entity_poly.pdbx_seq_one_letter_code
_entity_poly.pdbx_strand_id
1 'polypeptide(L)' 'MADDDKELLQRFIEALYRDTKRVSRLDAVMRAEALDLPEDLLGIVNLLPPGTYARHRLCNQLNSALKGHGWNSRFGTVD' A
#
# COMPACT_ATOMS: atom_id res chain seq x y z
N MET A 1 -3.18 -19.74 -2.44
CA MET A 1 -2.63 -19.02 -1.27
C MET A 1 -1.84 -17.78 -1.65
N ALA A 2 -0.99 -17.77 -2.70
CA ALA A 2 -0.19 -16.60 -3.09
C ALA A 2 -0.90 -15.52 -3.94
N ASP A 3 -2.16 -15.75 -4.32
CA ASP A 3 -2.97 -14.82 -5.12
C ASP A 3 -3.66 -13.78 -4.22
N ASP A 4 -4.10 -14.23 -3.04
CA ASP A 4 -4.80 -13.42 -2.04
C ASP A 4 -3.94 -12.23 -1.56
N ASP A 5 -2.66 -12.48 -1.27
CA ASP A 5 -1.69 -11.43 -0.87
C ASP A 5 -1.54 -10.31 -1.91
N LYS A 6 -1.63 -10.64 -3.20
CA LYS A 6 -1.53 -9.65 -4.29
C LYS A 6 -2.81 -8.84 -4.40
N GLU A 7 -3.95 -9.49 -4.24
CA GLU A 7 -5.25 -8.83 -4.22
C GLU A 7 -5.38 -7.89 -3.01
N LEU A 8 -4.80 -8.22 -1.85
CA LEU A 8 -4.82 -7.34 -0.67
C LEU A 8 -4.23 -5.95 -0.97
N LEU A 9 -3.07 -5.89 -1.61
CA LEU A 9 -2.41 -4.63 -1.92
C LEU A 9 -3.19 -3.82 -2.97
N GLN A 10 -3.75 -4.48 -3.99
CA GLN A 10 -4.60 -3.81 -4.98
C GLN A 10 -5.86 -3.25 -4.33
N ARG A 11 -6.57 -4.07 -3.54
CA ARG A 11 -7.79 -3.66 -2.82
C ARG A 11 -7.51 -2.51 -1.86
N PHE A 12 -6.35 -2.48 -1.21
CA PHE A 12 -5.92 -1.36 -0.37
C PHE A 12 -5.80 -0.05 -1.18
N ILE A 13 -5.13 -0.08 -2.33
CA ILE A 13 -5.01 1.09 -3.21
C ILE A 13 -6.38 1.54 -3.73
N GLU A 14 -7.20 0.62 -4.20
CA GLU A 14 -8.55 0.94 -4.68
C GLU A 14 -9.42 1.53 -3.58
N ALA A 15 -9.32 0.99 -2.37
CA ALA A 15 -10.08 1.47 -1.22
C ALA A 15 -9.65 2.89 -0.80
N LEU A 16 -8.36 3.21 -0.90
CA LEU A 16 -7.82 4.54 -0.60
C LEU A 16 -8.25 5.60 -1.62
N TYR A 17 -8.21 5.28 -2.90
CA TYR A 17 -8.49 6.24 -3.97
C TYR A 17 -9.94 6.17 -4.50
N ARG A 18 -10.83 5.44 -3.83
CA ARG A 18 -12.24 5.32 -4.22
C ARG A 18 -12.97 6.66 -4.22
N ASP A 19 -12.76 7.45 -3.17
CA ASP A 19 -13.49 8.70 -2.94
C ASP A 19 -12.59 9.94 -3.01
N THR A 20 -11.27 9.76 -2.88
CA THR A 20 -10.29 10.85 -2.90
C THR A 20 -9.22 10.66 -3.98
N LYS A 21 -8.73 11.77 -4.51
CA LYS A 21 -7.58 11.79 -5.46
C LYS A 21 -6.23 11.91 -4.75
N ARG A 22 -6.22 12.28 -3.47
CA ARG A 22 -5.00 12.49 -2.67
C ARG A 22 -5.19 11.91 -1.28
N VAL A 23 -4.19 11.15 -0.85
CA VAL A 23 -4.20 10.40 0.41
C VAL A 23 -3.00 10.86 1.24
N SER A 24 -3.24 11.22 2.49
CA SER A 24 -2.16 11.54 3.43
C SER A 24 -1.52 10.25 3.95
N ARG A 25 -0.26 10.30 4.39
CA ARG A 25 0.38 9.15 5.07
C ARG A 25 -0.50 8.57 6.18
N LEU A 26 -1.10 9.43 7.01
CA LEU A 26 -2.00 9.01 8.10
C LEU A 26 -3.22 8.25 7.57
N ASP A 27 -3.84 8.74 6.50
CA ASP A 27 -5.01 8.14 5.88
C ASP A 27 -4.66 6.74 5.29
N ALA A 28 -3.48 6.62 4.69
CA ALA A 28 -2.94 5.33 4.25
C ALA A 28 -2.76 4.34 5.40
N VAL A 29 -2.19 4.77 6.54
CA VAL A 29 -2.02 3.91 7.72
C VAL A 29 -3.38 3.51 8.31
N MET A 30 -4.27 4.48 8.54
CA MET A 30 -5.62 4.24 9.08
C MET A 30 -6.40 3.26 8.21
N ARG A 31 -6.30 3.40 6.88
CA ARG A 31 -6.99 2.50 5.94
C ARG A 31 -6.36 1.11 5.93
N ALA A 32 -5.04 1.01 6.09
CA ALA A 32 -4.34 -0.26 6.16
C ALA A 32 -4.75 -1.04 7.42
N GLU A 33 -4.86 -0.35 8.56
CA GLU A 33 -5.37 -0.94 9.80
C GLU A 33 -6.85 -1.32 9.67
N ALA A 34 -7.68 -0.47 9.05
CA ALA A 34 -9.10 -0.76 8.84
C ALA A 34 -9.38 -1.95 7.92
N LEU A 35 -8.44 -2.28 7.02
CA LEU A 35 -8.53 -3.44 6.13
C LEU A 35 -7.81 -4.68 6.69
N ASP A 36 -7.31 -4.61 7.92
CA ASP A 36 -6.57 -5.69 8.58
C ASP A 36 -5.39 -6.18 7.72
N LEU A 37 -4.61 -5.24 7.16
CA LEU A 37 -3.43 -5.60 6.38
C LEU A 37 -2.42 -6.36 7.27
N PRO A 38 -1.73 -7.37 6.72
CA PRO A 38 -0.71 -8.10 7.47
C PRO A 38 0.38 -7.15 7.98
N GLU A 39 0.98 -7.51 9.11
CA GLU A 39 2.02 -6.72 9.78
C GLU A 39 3.18 -6.33 8.84
N ASP A 40 3.53 -7.22 7.91
CA ASP A 40 4.50 -6.96 6.84
C ASP A 40 4.10 -5.74 6.00
N LEU A 41 2.86 -5.71 5.46
CA LEU A 41 2.37 -4.60 4.64
C LEU A 41 2.15 -3.32 5.46
N LEU A 42 1.69 -3.44 6.71
CA LEU A 42 1.61 -2.30 7.62
C LEU A 42 2.99 -1.68 7.86
N GLY A 43 4.03 -2.51 7.97
CA GLY A 43 5.43 -2.07 8.01
C GLY A 43 5.80 -1.25 6.77
N ILE A 44 5.47 -1.74 5.57
CA ILE A 44 5.72 -1.03 4.30
C ILE A 44 4.99 0.31 4.25
N VAL A 45 3.71 0.35 4.64
CA VAL A 45 2.93 1.60 4.66
C VAL A 45 3.52 2.59 5.68
N ASN A 46 4.04 2.10 6.81
CA ASN A 46 4.68 2.94 7.82
C ASN A 46 6.03 3.53 7.36
N LEU A 47 6.72 2.91 6.41
CA LEU A 47 7.94 3.44 5.80
C LEU A 47 7.69 4.62 4.84
N LEU A 48 6.42 4.91 4.50
CA LEU A 48 6.09 6.02 3.63
C LEU A 48 6.54 7.35 4.26
N PRO A 49 7.19 8.24 3.48
CA PRO A 49 7.52 9.57 3.96
C PRO A 49 6.27 10.34 4.42
N PRO A 50 6.41 11.36 5.28
CA PRO A 50 5.32 12.25 5.60
C PRO A 50 4.92 13.06 4.35
N GLY A 51 3.61 13.17 4.10
CA GLY A 51 3.09 13.94 2.97
C GLY A 51 1.75 13.45 2.45
N THR A 52 1.31 14.05 1.34
CA THR A 52 0.12 13.65 0.58
C THR A 52 0.51 13.09 -0.77
N TYR A 53 -0.03 11.92 -1.08
CA TYR A 53 0.29 11.14 -2.27
C TYR A 53 -0.88 11.11 -3.25
N ALA A 54 -0.59 11.37 -4.52
CA ALA A 54 -1.44 10.94 -5.62
C ALA A 54 -1.25 9.43 -5.86
N ARG A 55 -2.24 8.76 -6.43
CA ARG A 55 -2.26 7.30 -6.64
C ARG A 55 -0.95 6.76 -7.21
N HIS A 56 -0.52 7.30 -8.35
CA HIS A 56 0.74 6.91 -9.00
C HIS A 56 1.98 7.06 -8.10
N ARG A 57 2.06 8.12 -7.28
CA ARG A 57 3.18 8.33 -6.36
C ARG A 57 3.16 7.32 -5.23
N LEU A 58 1.98 7.03 -4.67
CA LEU A 58 1.83 6.06 -3.60
C LEU A 58 2.22 4.66 -4.08
N CYS A 59 1.66 4.22 -5.22
CA CYS A 59 1.96 2.93 -5.84
C CYS A 59 3.47 2.77 -6.08
N ASN A 60 4.13 3.79 -6.62
CA ASN A 60 5.57 3.74 -6.88
C ASN A 60 6.42 3.66 -5.58
N GLN A 61 6.01 4.37 -4.52
CA GLN A 61 6.67 4.29 -3.21
C GLN A 61 6.50 2.91 -2.57
N LEU A 62 5.29 2.34 -2.62
CA LEU A 62 5.01 1.01 -2.10
C LEU A 62 5.78 -0.06 -2.88
N ASN A 63 5.79 0.00 -4.21
CA ASN A 63 6.58 -0.91 -5.04
C ASN A 63 8.09 -0.81 -4.75
N SER A 64 8.59 0.41 -4.53
CA SER A 64 10.00 0.64 -4.17
C SER A 64 10.34 0.04 -2.81
N ALA A 65 9.47 0.22 -1.82
CA ALA A 65 9.63 -0.37 -0.49
C ALA A 65 9.54 -1.91 -0.52
N LEU A 66 8.53 -2.47 -1.20
CA LEU A 66 8.38 -3.92 -1.41
C LEU A 66 9.61 -4.52 -2.10
N LYS A 67 10.18 -3.81 -3.09
CA LYS A 67 11.41 -4.22 -3.75
C LYS A 67 12.62 -4.20 -2.82
N GLY A 68 12.73 -3.18 -1.96
CA GLY A 68 13.78 -3.11 -0.94
C GLY A 68 13.73 -4.28 0.06
N HIS A 69 12.52 -4.76 0.37
CA HIS A 69 12.30 -5.90 1.27
C HIS A 69 12.27 -7.28 0.58
N GLY A 70 12.30 -7.33 -0.76
CA GLY A 70 12.18 -8.59 -1.52
C GLY A 70 10.79 -9.22 -1.48
N TRP A 71 9.75 -8.45 -1.16
CA TRP A 71 8.38 -8.95 -1.01
C TRP A 71 7.49 -8.78 -2.24
N ASN A 72 8.03 -8.23 -3.32
CA ASN A 72 7.35 -8.07 -4.60
C ASN A 72 6.91 -9.41 -5.23
N SER A 73 7.56 -10.53 -4.92
CA SER A 73 7.08 -11.86 -5.33
C SER A 73 5.86 -12.34 -4.53
N ARG A 74 5.69 -11.85 -3.29
CA ARG A 74 4.59 -12.23 -2.37
C ARG A 74 3.36 -11.36 -2.57
N PHE A 75 3.50 -10.03 -2.46
CA PHE A 75 2.40 -9.08 -2.56
C PHE A 75 2.23 -8.48 -3.96
N GLY A 76 3.12 -8.79 -4.90
CA GLY A 76 3.06 -8.25 -6.26
C GLY A 76 3.47 -6.77 -6.34
N THR A 77 3.01 -6.11 -7.40
CA THR A 77 3.22 -4.69 -7.68
C THR A 77 1.90 -4.03 -8.03
N VAL A 78 1.74 -2.75 -7.66
CA VAL A 78 0.56 -1.94 -7.95
C VAL A 78 0.87 -0.80 -8.91
N ASP A 79 -0.11 -0.39 -9.71
CA ASP A 79 -0.07 0.79 -10.58
C ASP A 79 -1.28 1.67 -10.32
#